data_AF-A0A645IXR5-F1
#
_entry.id   AF-A0A645IXR5-F1
#
_cell.length_a   1.000
_cell.length_b   1.000
_cell.length_c   1.000
_cell.angle_alpha   90.00
_cell.angle_beta   90.00
_cell.angle_gamma   90.00
#
_symmetry.space_group_name_H-M   'P 1'
#
loop_
_entity.id
_entity.type
_entity.pdbx_description
1 polymer ?
#
loop_
_entity_poly.entity_id
_entity_poly.type
_entity_poly.pdbx_seq_one_letter_code
_entity_poly.pdbx_strand_id
1 'polypeptide(L)' 'MTCLGAISREELTYYAIAVISDDIGKTTVNLRSPVAVSFSAGLAAQVVLENDYPMRYPIFKEDGGLD' A
#
# COMPACT_ATOMS: atom_id res chain seq x y z
N MET A 1 -7.90 20.10 9.93
CA MET A 1 -6.63 19.37 10.11
C MET A 1 -6.78 18.01 9.46
N THR A 2 -5.84 17.61 8.62
CA THR A 2 -5.70 16.19 8.23
C THR A 2 -5.43 15.39 9.51
N CYS A 3 -6.01 14.20 9.65
CA CYS A 3 -5.84 13.37 10.85
C CYS A 3 -4.38 12.93 11.10
N LEU A 4 -3.50 13.13 10.11
CA LEU A 4 -2.07 12.80 10.16
C LEU A 4 -1.16 14.01 10.38
N GLY A 5 -1.70 15.22 10.58
CA GLY A 5 -0.89 16.40 10.90
C GLY A 5 0.02 16.91 9.76
N ALA A 6 0.00 16.28 8.58
CA ALA A 6 0.76 16.71 7.41
C ALA A 6 0.19 18.02 6.82
N ILE A 7 1.08 18.94 6.46
CA ILE A 7 0.72 20.27 5.94
C ILE A 7 0.53 20.22 4.42
N SER A 8 1.20 19.28 3.75
CA SER A 8 1.02 19.00 2.32
C SER A 8 1.05 17.50 2.03
N ARG A 9 0.74 17.10 0.80
CA ARG A 9 0.72 15.68 0.41
C ARG A 9 2.11 15.10 0.25
N GLU A 10 3.09 15.95 -0.07
CA GLU A 10 4.48 15.62 -0.32
C GLU A 10 5.22 15.22 0.97
N GLU A 11 4.70 15.62 2.14
CA GLU A 11 5.21 15.18 3.45
C GLU A 11 4.78 13.75 3.83
N LEU A 12 3.76 13.21 3.14
CA LEU A 12 3.26 11.87 3.41
C LEU A 12 4.06 10.83 2.64
N THR A 13 4.49 9.80 3.36
CA THR A 13 5.03 8.58 2.76
C THR A 13 3.95 7.49 2.81
N TYR A 14 3.83 6.72 1.74
CA TYR A 14 2.82 5.68 1.60
C TYR A 14 3.47 4.30 1.48
N TYR A 15 2.92 3.32 2.19
CA TYR A 15 3.33 1.92 2.14
C TYR A 15 2.12 1.03 1.87
N ALA A 16 2.35 -0.12 1.24
CA ALA A 16 1.37 -1.19 1.15
C ALA A 16 1.79 -2.36 2.05
N ILE A 17 0.82 -3.08 2.61
CA ILE A 17 1.08 -4.26 3.46
C ILE A 17 1.17 -5.49 2.56
N ALA A 18 2.28 -6.22 2.64
CA ALA A 18 2.47 -7.48 1.92
C ALA A 18 1.93 -8.67 2.73
N VAL A 19 1.24 -9.59 2.06
CA VAL A 19 0.90 -10.92 2.54
C VAL A 19 1.88 -11.89 1.89
N ILE A 20 2.89 -12.29 2.66
CA ILE A 20 3.94 -13.20 2.20
C ILE A 20 3.38 -14.62 2.13
N SER A 21 3.52 -15.24 0.96
CA SER A 21 3.16 -16.63 0.72
C SER A 21 4.40 -17.52 0.84
N ASP A 22 4.22 -18.80 1.22
CA ASP A 22 5.30 -19.79 1.23
C ASP A 22 5.93 -19.94 -0.17
N ASP A 23 5.09 -19.87 -1.20
CA ASP A 23 5.52 -19.63 -2.56
C ASP A 23 5.67 -18.11 -2.78
N ILE A 24 6.92 -17.64 -2.83
CA ILE A 24 7.22 -16.21 -2.94
C ILE A 24 6.53 -15.58 -4.16
N GLY A 25 6.42 -16.31 -5.28
CA GLY A 25 5.78 -15.84 -6.51
C GLY A 25 4.29 -15.51 -6.34
N LYS A 26 3.65 -16.06 -5.30
CA LYS A 26 2.25 -15.80 -4.94
C LYS A 26 2.08 -14.73 -3.85
N THR A 27 3.15 -14.02 -3.48
CA THR A 27 3.07 -12.90 -2.55
C THR A 27 2.19 -11.80 -3.13
N THR A 28 1.36 -11.21 -2.28
CA THR A 28 0.46 -10.12 -2.67
C THR A 28 0.65 -8.91 -1.77
N VAL A 29 0.22 -7.74 -2.23
CA VAL A 29 0.10 -6.53 -1.42
C VAL A 29 -1.35 -6.06 -1.37
N ASN A 30 -1.73 -5.43 -0.26
CA ASN A 30 -3.02 -4.78 -0.12
C ASN A 30 -2.95 -3.34 -0.62
N LEU A 31 -3.58 -3.08 -1.78
CA LEU A 31 -3.69 -1.74 -2.35
C LEU A 31 -4.97 -1.01 -1.93
N ARG A 32 -5.96 -1.71 -1.37
CA ARG A 32 -7.22 -1.13 -0.86
C ARG A 32 -7.00 -0.30 0.40
N SER A 33 -5.98 -0.63 1.19
CA SER A 33 -5.70 0.04 2.45
C SER A 33 -4.21 0.35 2.67
N PRO A 34 -3.65 1.38 2.01
CA PRO A 34 -2.27 1.80 2.25
C PRO A 34 -2.09 2.37 3.66
N VAL A 35 -0.86 2.27 4.15
CA VAL A 35 -0.39 2.97 5.36
C VAL A 35 0.16 4.33 4.92
N ALA A 36 -0.46 5.41 5.38
CA ALA A 36 0.04 6.78 5.20
C ALA A 36 0.76 7.22 6.48
N VAL A 37 1.96 7.76 6.33
CA VAL A 37 2.85 8.16 7.44
C VAL A 37 3.26 9.62 7.26
N SER A 38 3.06 10.44 8.29
CA SER A 38 3.70 11.75 8.46
C SER A 38 4.81 11.61 9.48
N PHE A 39 6.07 11.58 9.01
CA PHE A 39 7.22 11.47 9.89
C PHE A 39 7.44 12.75 10.72
N SER A 40 7.15 13.92 10.12
CA SER A 40 7.25 15.21 10.81
C SER A 40 6.30 15.29 12.01
N ALA A 41 5.08 14.75 11.88
CA ALA A 41 4.10 14.73 12.97
C ALA A 41 4.19 13.51 13.88
N GLY A 42 4.96 12.48 13.51
CA GLY A 42 5.01 11.20 14.23
C GLY A 42 3.67 10.44 14.20
N LEU A 43 2.88 10.61 13.14
CA LEU A 43 1.54 10.04 12.99
C LEU A 43 1.47 9.12 11.78
N ALA A 44 0.70 8.05 11.89
CA ALA A 44 0.43 7.12 10.80
C ALA A 44 -0.99 6.55 10.90
N ALA A 45 -1.59 6.19 9.76
CA ALA A 45 -2.85 5.48 9.70
C ALA A 45 -2.89 4.54 8.50
N GLN A 46 -3.58 3.40 8.67
CA GLN A 46 -4.00 2.57 7.56
C GLN A 46 -5.35 3.09 7.05
N VAL A 47 -5.38 3.57 5.81
CA VAL A 47 -6.53 4.28 5.25
C VAL A 47 -7.24 3.37 4.26
N VAL A 48 -8.51 3.03 4.50
CA VAL A 48 -9.32 2.29 3.53
C VAL A 48 -9.75 3.25 2.43
N LEU A 49 -9.36 2.98 1.19
CA LEU A 49 -9.74 3.79 0.04
C LEU A 49 -11.14 3.39 -0.45
N GLU A 50 -11.87 4.34 -1.04
CA GLU A 50 -13.20 4.09 -1.61
C GLU A 50 -13.15 3.52 -3.04
N ASN A 51 -12.02 3.71 -3.75
CA ASN A 51 -11.81 3.26 -5.12
C ASN A 51 -11.55 1.75 -5.24
N ASP A 52 -11.64 1.22 -6.47
CA ASP A 52 -11.62 -0.23 -6.74
C ASP A 52 -10.23 -0.88 -6.71
N TYR A 53 -9.29 -0.37 -5.90
CA TYR A 53 -8.02 -1.05 -5.70
C TYR A 53 -8.21 -2.40 -5.00
N PRO A 54 -7.52 -3.47 -5.45
CA PRO A 54 -7.70 -4.80 -4.89
C PRO A 54 -7.03 -4.92 -3.51
N MET A 55 -7.64 -5.75 -2.66
CA MET A 55 -7.05 -6.13 -1.36
C MET A 55 -5.88 -7.12 -1.51
N ARG A 56 -5.79 -7.84 -2.64
CA ARG A 56 -4.73 -8.79 -2.96
C ARG A 56 -4.24 -8.53 -4.38
N TYR A 57 -3.16 -7.76 -4.51
CA TYR A 57 -2.50 -7.52 -5.78
C TYR A 57 -1.19 -8.32 -5.86
N PRO A 58 -0.98 -9.19 -6.86
CA PRO A 58 0.28 -9.91 -7.03
C PRO A 58 1.46 -8.95 -7.22
N ILE A 59 2.56 -9.15 -6.49
CA ILE A 59 3.77 -8.31 -6.66
C ILE A 59 4.72 -8.84 -7.73
N PHE A 60 4.59 -10.11 -8.09
CA PHE A 60 5.28 -10.73 -9.20
C PHE A 60 4.32 -10.79 -10.39
N LYS A 61 4.82 -10.47 -11.59
CA LYS A 61 4.05 -10.74 -12.81
C LYS A 61 3.93 -12.25 -12.94
N GLU A 62 2.75 -12.74 -13.28
CA GLU A 62 2.67 -14.05 -13.92
C GLU A 62 3.48 -13.91 -15.21
N ASP A 63 4.51 -14.74 -15.39
CA ASP A 63 5.24 -14.80 -16.65
C ASP A 63 4.22 -15.13 -17.75
N GLY A 64 3.73 -14.08 -18.41
CA GLY A 64 3.12 -14.23 -19.72
C GLY A 64 4.16 -14.92 -20.57
N GLY A 65 3.85 -16.15 -21.01
CA GLY A 65 4.65 -16.84 -21.99
C GLY A 65 5.03 -15.88 -23.12
N LEU A 66 6.25 -16.05 -23.62
CA LEU A 66 6.75 -15.32 -24.78
C LEU A 66 5.73 -15.44 -25.93
N ASP A 67 5.14 -14.32 -26.30
CA ASP A 67 4.56 -14.08 -27.62
C ASP A 67 5.53 -13.16 -28.40
#